data_AF-A0A8C2GEU7-F1
#
_entry.id   AF-A0A8C2GEU7-F1
#
_cell.length_a   1.000
_cell.length_b   1.000
_cell.length_c   1.000
_cell.angle_alpha   90.00
_cell.angle_beta   90.00
_cell.angle_gamma   90.00
#
_symmetry.space_group_name_H-M   'P 1'
#
loop_
_entity.id
_entity.type
_entity.pdbx_description
1 polymer ?
#
loop_
_entity_poly.entity_id
_entity_poly.type
_entity_poly.pdbx_seq_one_letter_code
_entity_poly.pdbx_strand_id
1 'polypeptide(L)'
;MNDTERNMVERTSKFLLIVVGSVFFMLILYQYVAPGVINFGSPQGYLLGEEDMTIFPTPDPHYVKKYYFPIKDLERNIDFEIKGEDVIVFLHIQKTGGTTFGRHLVQNVRLELPCDCRPGQKKCTCYRPNRKETWLFSRFSTGWSCGLHADWTELTNCISYLVSCRKFYYITLLRDPVSRYLSEWRHVQRGATWKTSLHMCDGRTPTPEELPPCYEGSDWSGCTLQQFMDCPYNLANNRQVRMLADLSLVGCYNLSTVPEKRRSQLLLESAKKNLRDMAFYGLTEFQRKTQYLFERTFHLKFIRPFMQYNSTRAAGVDLDNDTIQRIEELNDLDMKLYDYAKDLFQQRYQYKHMLDRREQRLLRGQASFHSPFREDGAGGEGTARLPTEDYMNHIINGW
;
A
#
# COMPACT_ATOMS: atom_id res chain seq x y z
N MET A 1 -14.36 13.25 -73.20
CA MET A 1 -13.65 14.15 -72.27
C MET A 1 -12.18 14.13 -72.65
N ASN A 2 -11.66 15.28 -73.10
CA ASN A 2 -10.35 15.42 -73.73
C ASN A 2 -9.20 15.16 -72.75
N ASP A 3 -8.11 14.55 -73.22
CA ASP A 3 -6.88 14.25 -72.46
C ASP A 3 -6.26 15.46 -71.75
N THR A 4 -6.60 16.68 -72.17
CA THR A 4 -6.16 17.93 -71.55
C THR A 4 -6.79 18.16 -70.16
N GLU A 5 -8.01 17.68 -69.94
CA GLU A 5 -8.75 17.83 -68.67
C GLU A 5 -8.21 16.89 -67.59
N ARG A 6 -7.80 15.67 -67.99
CA ARG A 6 -7.22 14.66 -67.10
C ARG A 6 -5.88 15.12 -66.50
N ASN A 7 -5.05 15.78 -67.32
CA ASN A 7 -3.74 16.30 -66.91
C ASN A 7 -3.82 17.49 -65.93
N MET A 8 -4.86 18.33 -66.01
CA MET A 8 -5.05 19.44 -65.07
C MET A 8 -5.52 18.98 -63.68
N VAL A 9 -6.41 17.98 -63.63
CA VAL A 9 -6.92 17.42 -62.36
C VAL A 9 -5.81 16.68 -61.60
N GLU A 10 -4.94 15.97 -62.32
CA GLU A 10 -3.82 15.25 -61.71
C GLU A 10 -2.75 16.21 -61.15
N ARG A 11 -2.49 17.33 -61.84
CA ARG A 11 -1.57 18.37 -61.36
C ARG A 11 -2.11 19.14 -60.16
N THR A 12 -3.40 19.47 -60.13
CA THR A 12 -4.02 20.14 -58.99
C THR A 12 -4.12 19.24 -57.76
N SER A 13 -4.39 17.94 -57.94
CA SER A 13 -4.36 16.95 -56.85
C SER A 13 -2.97 16.75 -56.25
N LYS A 14 -1.93 16.65 -57.10
CA LYS A 14 -0.53 16.57 -56.63
C LYS A 14 -0.08 17.84 -55.92
N PHE A 15 -0.49 19.01 -56.39
CA PHE A 15 -0.17 20.29 -55.74
C PHE A 15 -0.85 20.41 -54.37
N LEU A 16 -2.11 20.00 -54.26
CA LEU A 16 -2.85 19.99 -52.99
C LEU A 16 -2.19 19.05 -51.96
N LEU A 17 -1.76 17.86 -52.39
CA LEU A 17 -1.05 16.91 -51.52
C LEU A 17 0.29 17.46 -51.04
N ILE A 18 1.02 18.20 -51.88
CA ILE A 18 2.28 18.85 -51.50
C ILE A 18 2.03 19.97 -50.48
N VAL A 19 1.00 20.79 -50.70
CA VAL A 19 0.65 21.88 -49.77
C VAL A 19 0.22 21.30 -48.42
N VAL A 20 -0.69 20.32 -48.41
CA VAL A 20 -1.15 19.68 -47.17
C VAL A 20 0.00 18.97 -46.45
N GLY A 21 0.84 18.25 -47.19
CA GLY A 21 2.04 17.62 -46.64
C GLY A 21 3.03 18.62 -46.03
N SER A 22 3.21 19.78 -46.66
CA SER A 22 4.08 20.84 -46.14
C SER A 22 3.55 21.47 -44.85
N VAL A 23 2.22 21.61 -44.72
CA VAL A 23 1.57 22.11 -43.50
C VAL A 23 1.74 21.11 -42.36
N PHE A 24 1.54 19.80 -42.61
CA PHE A 24 1.77 18.78 -41.59
C PHE A 24 3.23 18.68 -41.17
N PHE A 25 4.16 18.79 -42.11
CA PHE A 25 5.59 18.78 -41.81
C PHE A 25 6.02 20.00 -40.98
N MET A 26 5.47 21.18 -41.28
CA MET A 26 5.68 22.38 -40.47
C MET A 26 5.08 22.25 -39.06
N LEU A 27 3.91 21.63 -38.90
CA LEU A 27 3.32 21.37 -37.58
C LEU A 27 4.17 20.39 -36.75
N ILE A 28 4.74 19.36 -37.38
CA ILE A 28 5.66 18.42 -36.72
C ILE A 28 6.95 19.13 -36.31
N LEU A 29 7.57 19.89 -37.22
CA LEU A 29 8.76 20.68 -36.89
C LEU A 29 8.49 21.69 -35.77
N TYR A 30 7.32 22.33 -35.77
CA TYR A 30 6.92 23.27 -34.73
C TYR A 30 6.74 22.60 -33.36
N GLN A 31 6.21 21.36 -33.31
CA GLN A 31 6.16 20.55 -32.09
C GLN A 31 7.55 20.18 -31.54
N TYR A 32 8.56 20.04 -32.40
CA TYR A 32 9.94 19.73 -32.00
C TYR A 32 10.75 20.96 -31.60
N VAL A 33 10.50 22.12 -32.22
CA VAL A 33 11.27 23.35 -31.97
C VAL A 33 10.72 24.16 -30.79
N ALA A 34 9.42 24.04 -30.48
CA ALA A 34 8.79 24.78 -29.38
C ALA A 34 7.72 23.96 -28.64
N PRO A 35 8.11 22.94 -27.86
CA PRO A 35 7.15 22.19 -27.03
C PRO A 35 6.63 23.10 -25.91
N GLY A 36 5.39 23.58 -26.03
CA GLY A 36 4.68 24.30 -24.95
C GLY A 36 4.14 25.70 -25.24
N VAL A 37 4.16 26.18 -26.49
CA VAL A 37 3.74 27.57 -26.80
C VAL A 37 2.22 27.74 -26.97
N ILE A 38 1.46 26.64 -27.14
CA ILE A 38 -0.01 26.68 -26.96
C ILE A 38 -0.31 26.29 -25.52
N ASN A 39 -0.04 27.22 -24.61
CA ASN A 39 -0.50 27.14 -23.23
C ASN A 39 -1.94 27.68 -23.21
N PHE A 40 -2.93 26.85 -23.58
CA PHE A 40 -4.26 27.04 -23.01
C PHE A 40 -4.06 26.90 -21.51
N GLY A 41 -4.09 28.02 -20.79
CA GLY A 41 -3.92 28.08 -19.35
C GLY A 41 -4.98 27.23 -18.66
N SER A 42 -4.66 25.95 -18.49
CA SER A 42 -5.41 25.05 -17.65
C SER A 42 -4.93 25.30 -16.22
N PRO A 43 -5.84 25.45 -15.25
CA PRO A 43 -5.47 25.57 -13.85
C PRO A 43 -4.97 24.20 -13.36
N GLN A 44 -3.70 23.88 -13.66
CA GLN A 44 -3.07 22.57 -13.44
C GLN A 44 -3.03 22.15 -11.96
N GLY A 45 -3.17 23.10 -11.03
CA GLY A 45 -3.26 22.82 -9.60
C GLY A 45 -4.59 22.16 -9.18
N TYR A 46 -5.68 22.38 -9.93
CA TYR A 46 -7.03 21.92 -9.55
C TYR A 46 -7.41 20.56 -10.16
N LEU A 47 -6.86 20.20 -11.32
CA LEU A 47 -7.14 18.92 -11.99
C LEU A 47 -6.42 17.71 -11.38
N LEU A 48 -5.24 17.91 -10.78
CA LEU A 48 -4.46 16.82 -10.18
C LEU A 48 -5.24 16.08 -9.08
N GLY A 49 -6.07 16.77 -8.29
CA GLY A 49 -6.87 16.15 -7.24
C GLY A 49 -8.03 15.30 -7.77
N GLU A 50 -8.65 15.71 -8.86
CA GLU A 50 -9.80 15.02 -9.47
C GLU A 50 -9.35 13.80 -10.30
N GLU A 51 -8.26 13.93 -11.05
CA GLU A 51 -7.60 12.79 -11.68
C GLU A 51 -7.13 11.78 -10.62
N ASP A 52 -6.46 12.21 -9.55
CA ASP A 52 -5.99 11.30 -8.51
C ASP A 52 -7.12 10.44 -7.89
N MET A 53 -8.32 11.00 -7.65
CA MET A 53 -9.41 10.22 -7.05
C MET A 53 -10.13 9.30 -8.03
N THR A 54 -10.27 9.69 -9.31
CA THR A 54 -10.91 8.81 -10.32
C THR A 54 -10.07 7.58 -10.63
N ILE A 55 -8.76 7.64 -10.36
CA ILE A 55 -7.82 6.53 -10.56
C ILE A 55 -7.94 5.46 -9.44
N PHE A 56 -8.52 5.78 -8.28
CA PHE A 56 -8.70 4.80 -7.19
C PHE A 56 -10.12 4.22 -7.13
N PRO A 57 -10.27 2.94 -6.75
CA PRO A 57 -11.59 2.29 -6.72
C PRO A 57 -12.56 3.01 -5.77
N THR A 58 -13.80 3.25 -6.17
CA THR A 58 -14.80 3.76 -5.23
C THR A 58 -14.98 2.79 -4.06
N PRO A 59 -15.22 3.29 -2.83
CA PRO A 59 -15.54 2.41 -1.73
C PRO A 59 -16.80 1.58 -2.05
N ASP A 60 -16.82 0.34 -1.58
CA ASP A 60 -17.92 -0.59 -1.81
C ASP A 60 -19.17 -0.08 -1.06
N PRO A 61 -20.29 0.20 -1.77
CA PRO A 61 -21.52 0.67 -1.13
C PRO A 61 -22.22 -0.42 -0.30
N HIS A 62 -21.93 -1.70 -0.54
CA HIS A 62 -22.53 -2.82 0.17
C HIS A 62 -21.67 -3.33 1.34
N TYR A 63 -20.53 -2.69 1.59
CA TYR A 63 -19.67 -3.07 2.70
C TYR A 63 -20.36 -2.80 4.05
N VAL A 64 -20.52 -3.86 4.84
CA VAL A 64 -21.09 -3.82 6.19
C VAL A 64 -19.95 -3.83 7.22
N LYS A 65 -19.93 -2.84 8.09
CA LYS A 65 -18.98 -2.73 9.20
C LYS A 65 -19.24 -3.84 10.22
N LYS A 66 -18.21 -4.62 10.56
CA LYS A 66 -18.30 -5.69 11.58
C LYS A 66 -17.90 -5.22 12.97
N TYR A 67 -16.89 -4.36 13.05
CA TYR A 67 -16.35 -3.87 14.31
C TYR A 67 -16.53 -2.35 14.43
N TYR A 68 -16.64 -1.89 15.68
CA TYR A 68 -16.60 -0.47 15.97
C TYR A 68 -15.14 0.00 16.09
N PHE A 69 -14.77 0.99 15.28
CA PHE A 69 -13.50 1.70 15.38
C PHE A 69 -13.74 3.19 15.60
N PRO A 70 -13.24 3.79 16.69
CA PRO A 70 -13.29 5.24 16.86
C PRO A 70 -12.45 5.94 15.80
N ILE A 71 -12.72 7.23 15.56
CA ILE A 71 -12.00 8.03 14.54
C ILE A 71 -10.48 7.95 14.71
N LYS A 72 -9.98 7.96 15.95
CA LYS A 72 -8.55 7.81 16.25
C LYS A 72 -7.91 6.53 15.68
N ASP A 73 -8.69 5.49 15.41
CA ASP A 73 -8.20 4.22 14.84
C ASP A 73 -8.30 4.21 13.31
N LEU A 74 -9.19 5.03 12.74
CA LEU A 74 -9.41 5.20 11.31
C LEU A 74 -8.46 6.25 10.70
N GLU A 75 -8.19 7.31 11.44
CA GLU A 75 -7.37 8.42 10.99
C GLU A 75 -5.87 8.07 11.16
N ARG A 76 -5.17 7.92 10.03
CA ARG A 76 -3.72 7.77 9.97
C ARG A 76 -3.18 8.83 9.05
N ASN A 77 -2.84 9.97 9.64
CA ASN A 77 -2.22 11.11 8.97
C ASN A 77 -0.88 11.38 9.66
N ILE A 78 0.22 11.15 8.96
CA ILE A 78 1.58 11.27 9.48
C ILE A 78 2.28 12.36 8.68
N ASP A 79 2.72 13.39 9.40
CA ASP A 79 3.65 14.38 8.85
C ASP A 79 5.04 13.74 8.78
N PHE A 80 5.32 13.06 7.67
CA PHE A 80 6.52 12.27 7.49
C PHE A 80 7.68 13.15 7.03
N GLU A 81 8.61 13.44 7.94
CA GLU A 81 9.75 14.28 7.65
C GLU A 81 10.94 13.47 7.10
N ILE A 82 11.00 13.25 5.78
CA ILE A 82 12.10 12.50 5.16
C ILE A 82 13.48 13.16 5.36
N LYS A 83 13.54 14.51 5.46
CA LYS A 83 14.78 15.26 5.77
C LYS A 83 15.11 15.29 7.27
N GLY A 84 14.10 15.03 8.11
CA GLY A 84 14.18 14.94 9.56
C GLY A 84 14.75 13.60 10.01
N GLU A 85 14.27 13.09 11.13
CA GLU A 85 14.77 11.85 11.76
C GLU A 85 13.74 10.70 11.72
N ASP A 86 12.69 10.85 10.92
CA ASP A 86 11.62 9.87 10.84
C ASP A 86 12.04 8.66 9.99
N VAL A 87 11.69 7.45 10.43
CA VAL A 87 12.05 6.21 9.74
C VAL A 87 10.82 5.33 9.54
N ILE A 88 10.56 4.93 8.30
CA ILE A 88 9.56 3.91 8.00
C ILE A 88 10.18 2.53 8.22
N VAL A 89 9.50 1.65 8.95
CA VAL A 89 9.98 0.30 9.28
C VAL A 89 9.04 -0.72 8.66
N PHE A 90 9.49 -1.44 7.65
CA PHE A 90 8.68 -2.46 6.98
C PHE A 90 8.88 -3.84 7.59
N LEU A 91 7.90 -4.27 8.42
CA LEU A 91 7.80 -5.62 8.93
C LEU A 91 7.26 -6.53 7.81
N HIS A 92 8.14 -7.38 7.28
CA HIS A 92 7.80 -8.25 6.14
C HIS A 92 7.44 -9.65 6.59
N ILE A 93 6.14 -9.94 6.72
CA ILE A 93 5.64 -11.29 6.99
C ILE A 93 5.79 -12.15 5.73
N GLN A 94 6.20 -13.42 5.88
CA GLN A 94 6.35 -14.32 4.75
C GLN A 94 5.02 -14.45 3.99
N LYS A 95 5.13 -14.37 2.66
CA LYS A 95 4.06 -14.71 1.70
C LYS A 95 2.86 -13.75 1.64
N THR A 96 2.98 -12.55 2.21
CA THR A 96 1.97 -11.48 2.15
C THR A 96 2.22 -10.47 1.01
N GLY A 97 2.90 -10.88 -0.06
CA GLY A 97 3.22 -9.98 -1.18
C GLY A 97 4.33 -8.95 -0.89
N GLY A 98 4.99 -9.01 0.27
CA GLY A 98 5.97 -8.02 0.70
C GLY A 98 7.21 -7.87 -0.18
N THR A 99 7.51 -8.82 -1.08
CA THR A 99 8.56 -8.62 -2.10
C THR A 99 8.16 -7.57 -3.13
N THR A 100 6.90 -7.56 -3.58
CA THR A 100 6.39 -6.57 -4.53
C THR A 100 6.27 -5.20 -3.86
N PHE A 101 5.67 -5.16 -2.67
CA PHE A 101 5.51 -3.91 -1.92
C PHE A 101 6.85 -3.31 -1.48
N GLY A 102 7.77 -4.13 -0.98
CA GLY A 102 9.12 -3.67 -0.65
C GLY A 102 9.84 -3.06 -1.85
N ARG A 103 9.67 -3.60 -3.07
CA ARG A 103 10.20 -2.97 -4.29
C ARG A 103 9.52 -1.63 -4.58
N HIS A 104 8.21 -1.52 -4.38
CA HIS A 104 7.54 -0.23 -4.53
C HIS A 104 8.13 0.83 -3.60
N LEU A 105 8.46 0.49 -2.35
CA LEU A 105 9.07 1.43 -1.39
C LEU A 105 10.43 1.97 -1.85
N VAL A 106 11.26 1.14 -2.49
CA VAL A 106 12.62 1.54 -2.89
C VAL A 106 12.73 2.05 -4.33
N GLN A 107 11.80 1.70 -5.23
CA GLN A 107 11.90 1.98 -6.67
C GLN A 107 10.72 2.79 -7.24
N ASN A 108 9.61 2.89 -6.52
CA ASN A 108 8.38 3.44 -7.07
C ASN A 108 7.82 4.65 -6.30
N VAL A 109 8.45 5.08 -5.19
CA VAL A 109 8.05 6.30 -4.49
C VAL A 109 8.68 7.50 -5.20
N ARG A 110 7.90 8.54 -5.45
CA ARG A 110 8.39 9.83 -5.97
C ARG A 110 9.08 10.58 -4.84
N LEU A 111 10.40 10.69 -4.92
CA LEU A 111 11.26 11.31 -3.91
C LEU A 111 12.15 12.37 -4.56
N GLU A 112 12.53 13.39 -3.78
CA GLU A 112 13.54 14.38 -4.17
C GLU A 112 14.90 13.70 -4.44
N LEU A 113 15.29 12.77 -3.56
CA LEU A 113 16.42 11.88 -3.74
C LEU A 113 15.91 10.42 -3.80
N PRO A 114 15.87 9.79 -4.99
CA PRO A 114 15.51 8.39 -5.13
C PRO A 114 16.55 7.45 -4.48
N CYS A 115 16.14 6.24 -4.13
CA CYS A 115 17.09 5.22 -3.68
C CYS A 115 18.02 4.78 -4.83
N ASP A 116 19.30 4.58 -4.54
CA ASP A 116 20.26 3.98 -5.47
C ASP A 116 20.13 2.45 -5.46
N CYS A 117 19.51 1.88 -6.49
CA CYS A 117 19.31 0.44 -6.66
C CYS A 117 20.16 -0.09 -7.83
N ARG A 118 21.35 -0.63 -7.54
CA ARG A 118 22.25 -1.14 -8.58
C ARG A 118 21.81 -2.52 -9.10
N PRO A 119 21.85 -2.77 -10.43
CA PRO A 119 21.60 -4.09 -10.98
C PRO A 119 22.49 -5.16 -10.33
N GLY A 120 21.91 -6.32 -10.02
CA GLY A 120 22.61 -7.42 -9.35
C GLY A 120 22.68 -7.30 -7.82
N GLN A 121 22.49 -6.10 -7.25
CA GLN A 121 22.41 -5.92 -5.80
C GLN A 121 20.98 -6.16 -5.30
N LYS A 122 20.86 -6.94 -4.22
CA LYS A 122 19.56 -7.16 -3.55
C LYS A 122 19.17 -6.01 -2.64
N LYS A 123 20.09 -5.11 -2.28
CA LYS A 123 19.88 -4.00 -1.36
C LYS A 123 20.11 -2.69 -2.11
N CYS A 124 19.19 -1.75 -1.95
CA CYS A 124 19.29 -0.38 -2.42
C CYS A 124 19.75 0.54 -1.30
N THR A 125 20.33 1.68 -1.66
CA THR A 125 20.75 2.70 -0.71
C THR A 125 19.70 3.82 -0.70
N CYS A 126 18.92 3.90 0.38
CA CYS A 126 17.82 4.86 0.54
C CYS A 126 18.19 5.96 1.52
N TYR A 127 19.05 6.90 1.10
CA TYR A 127 19.47 8.00 1.95
C TYR A 127 18.50 9.16 1.97
N ARG A 128 18.56 9.94 3.05
CA ARG A 128 17.90 11.25 3.12
C ARG A 128 18.56 12.22 2.13
N PRO A 129 17.83 13.22 1.62
CA PRO A 129 18.40 14.21 0.68
C PRO A 129 19.62 14.99 1.24
N ASN A 130 19.68 15.19 2.55
CA ASN A 130 20.66 16.05 3.22
C ASN A 130 21.81 15.28 3.92
N ARG A 131 21.71 13.96 4.11
CA ARG A 131 22.69 13.18 4.88
C ARG A 131 22.69 11.70 4.51
N LYS A 132 23.80 11.02 4.78
CA LYS A 132 24.00 9.57 4.53
C LYS A 132 23.35 8.68 5.61
N GLU A 133 22.12 8.99 5.98
CA GLU A 133 21.29 8.22 6.91
C GLU A 133 20.10 7.63 6.15
N THR A 134 19.63 6.46 6.57
CA THR A 134 18.47 5.82 5.93
C THR A 134 17.15 6.36 6.49
N TRP A 135 16.17 6.61 5.63
CA TRP A 135 14.79 6.92 6.03
C TRP A 135 13.87 5.69 6.01
N LEU A 136 14.37 4.56 5.50
CA LEU A 136 13.63 3.31 5.34
C LEU A 136 14.42 2.15 5.95
N PHE A 137 13.80 1.43 6.89
CA PHE A 137 14.30 0.17 7.41
C PHE A 137 13.49 -0.98 6.79
N SER A 138 14.14 -1.77 5.94
CA SER A 138 13.49 -2.86 5.22
C SER A 138 14.53 -3.84 4.65
N ARG A 139 14.07 -5.02 4.22
CA ARG A 139 14.88 -5.99 3.46
C ARG A 139 15.65 -5.35 2.31
N PHE A 140 15.04 -4.43 1.57
CA PHE A 140 15.63 -3.86 0.34
C PHE A 140 16.39 -2.56 0.58
N SER A 141 16.45 -2.03 1.81
CA SER A 141 17.20 -0.82 2.15
C SER A 141 18.34 -1.12 3.14
N THR A 142 18.01 -1.69 4.30
CA THR A 142 18.97 -2.01 5.35
C THR A 142 19.39 -3.49 5.32
N GLY A 143 18.58 -4.35 4.69
CA GLY A 143 18.79 -5.80 4.70
C GLY A 143 18.05 -6.44 5.86
N TRP A 144 18.58 -7.56 6.35
CA TRP A 144 18.04 -8.30 7.50
C TRP A 144 18.82 -8.00 8.77
N SER A 145 19.05 -6.70 9.06
CA SER A 145 19.93 -6.29 10.16
C SER A 145 19.43 -6.71 11.55
N CYS A 146 18.13 -6.93 11.71
CA CYS A 146 17.51 -7.44 12.94
C CYS A 146 17.11 -8.92 12.86
N GLY A 147 17.62 -9.66 11.86
CA GLY A 147 17.22 -11.04 11.61
C GLY A 147 16.39 -11.22 10.35
N LEU A 148 16.48 -12.42 9.76
CA LEU A 148 15.72 -12.79 8.57
C LEU A 148 14.22 -12.81 8.90
N HIS A 149 13.44 -11.97 8.22
CA HIS A 149 12.01 -11.82 8.48
C HIS A 149 11.71 -11.46 9.96
N ALA A 150 12.52 -10.55 10.52
CA ALA A 150 12.35 -10.06 11.87
C ALA A 150 10.89 -9.67 12.16
N ASP A 151 10.33 -10.27 13.22
CA ASP A 151 8.94 -10.02 13.64
C ASP A 151 8.80 -8.75 14.49
N TRP A 152 7.59 -8.49 15.01
CA TRP A 152 7.33 -7.31 15.83
C TRP A 152 8.19 -7.29 17.10
N THR A 153 8.32 -8.42 17.80
CA THR A 153 9.16 -8.55 19.00
C THR A 153 10.63 -8.32 18.66
N GLU A 154 11.13 -8.88 17.57
CA GLU A 154 12.52 -8.69 17.15
C GLU A 154 12.80 -7.24 16.73
N LEU A 155 11.96 -6.65 15.87
CA LEU A 155 12.19 -5.30 15.33
C LEU A 155 12.13 -4.23 16.41
N THR A 156 11.12 -4.29 17.29
CA THR A 156 10.93 -3.28 18.36
C THR A 156 12.05 -3.29 19.37
N ASN A 157 12.67 -4.45 19.63
CA ASN A 157 13.81 -4.56 20.53
C ASN A 157 15.16 -4.29 19.83
N CYS A 158 15.26 -4.46 18.51
CA CYS A 158 16.55 -4.34 17.81
C CYS A 158 16.80 -2.94 17.20
N ILE A 159 15.79 -2.30 16.63
CA ILE A 159 16.01 -1.18 15.69
C ILE A 159 16.64 0.05 16.34
N SER A 160 16.32 0.32 17.61
CA SER A 160 16.83 1.46 18.37
C SER A 160 18.36 1.43 18.55
N TYR A 161 18.98 0.25 18.47
CA TYR A 161 20.44 0.11 18.53
C TYR A 161 21.12 0.37 17.19
N LEU A 162 20.39 0.28 16.08
CA LEU A 162 20.93 0.37 14.73
C LEU A 162 20.73 1.74 14.09
N VAL A 163 19.61 2.39 14.40
CA VAL A 163 19.23 3.67 13.81
C VAL A 163 18.77 4.59 14.91
N SER A 164 19.56 5.63 15.20
CA SER A 164 19.09 6.74 16.03
C SER A 164 18.02 7.51 15.24
N CYS A 165 16.83 7.61 15.80
CA CYS A 165 15.72 8.27 15.14
C CYS A 165 14.74 8.81 16.18
N ARG A 166 13.98 9.84 15.81
CA ARG A 166 12.94 10.41 16.67
C ARG A 166 11.70 9.53 16.72
N LYS A 167 11.29 8.97 15.58
CA LYS A 167 10.05 8.20 15.41
C LYS A 167 10.20 7.08 14.39
N PHE A 168 9.79 5.87 14.81
CA PHE A 168 9.64 4.72 13.93
C PHE A 168 8.18 4.53 13.51
N TYR A 169 7.93 4.56 12.20
CA TYR A 169 6.62 4.30 11.62
C TYR A 169 6.57 2.88 11.07
N TYR A 170 6.07 1.96 11.89
CA TYR A 170 5.92 0.57 11.52
C TYR A 170 4.81 0.38 10.48
N ILE A 171 5.13 -0.39 9.44
CA ILE A 171 4.20 -0.80 8.40
C ILE A 171 4.31 -2.28 8.09
N THR A 172 3.24 -2.90 7.62
CA THR A 172 3.21 -4.31 7.21
C THR A 172 2.23 -4.57 6.06
N LEU A 173 2.27 -5.79 5.53
CA LEU A 173 1.23 -6.33 4.66
C LEU A 173 0.66 -7.62 5.24
N LEU A 174 -0.65 -7.77 5.13
CA LEU A 174 -1.38 -8.99 5.42
C LEU A 174 -1.94 -9.64 4.15
N ARG A 175 -2.36 -10.88 4.31
CA ARG A 175 -3.02 -11.68 3.29
C ARG A 175 -4.01 -12.64 3.95
N ASP A 176 -5.07 -12.96 3.22
CA ASP A 176 -5.99 -14.05 3.54
C ASP A 176 -5.21 -15.29 4.03
N PRO A 177 -5.50 -15.82 5.23
CA PRO A 177 -4.68 -16.85 5.86
C PRO A 177 -4.55 -18.13 5.04
N VAL A 178 -5.64 -18.61 4.43
CA VAL A 178 -5.62 -19.81 3.57
C VAL A 178 -4.70 -19.58 2.37
N SER A 179 -4.90 -18.47 1.65
CA SER A 179 -4.07 -18.09 0.51
C SER A 179 -2.59 -17.90 0.87
N ARG A 180 -2.32 -17.33 2.05
CA ARG A 180 -0.98 -17.11 2.60
C ARG A 180 -0.31 -18.44 2.96
N TYR A 181 -1.04 -19.34 3.63
CA TYR A 181 -0.59 -20.67 4.05
C TYR A 181 -0.23 -21.54 2.86
N LEU A 182 -1.09 -21.63 1.85
CA LEU A 182 -0.83 -22.37 0.61
C LEU A 182 0.36 -21.81 -0.17
N SER A 183 0.49 -20.47 -0.20
CA SER A 183 1.64 -19.79 -0.80
C SER A 183 2.95 -20.13 -0.08
N GLU A 184 2.89 -20.33 1.25
CA GLU A 184 4.03 -20.77 2.06
C GLU A 184 4.38 -22.22 1.80
N TRP A 185 3.41 -23.12 1.87
CA TRP A 185 3.59 -24.53 1.52
C TRP A 185 4.28 -24.67 0.16
N ARG A 186 3.76 -24.05 -0.90
CA ARG A 186 4.38 -24.08 -2.23
C ARG A 186 5.80 -23.50 -2.24
N HIS A 187 6.15 -22.61 -1.30
CA HIS A 187 7.52 -22.08 -1.17
C HIS A 187 8.45 -23.05 -0.46
N VAL A 188 7.95 -23.69 0.58
CA VAL A 188 8.67 -24.70 1.34
C VAL A 188 8.92 -25.95 0.50
N GLN A 189 7.90 -26.41 -0.24
CA GLN A 189 7.98 -27.50 -1.20
C GLN A 189 9.10 -27.33 -2.24
N ARG A 190 9.52 -26.09 -2.53
CA ARG A 190 10.64 -25.78 -3.45
C ARG A 190 11.94 -25.35 -2.74
N GLY A 191 12.08 -25.66 -1.45
CA GLY A 191 13.32 -25.50 -0.67
C GLY A 191 13.40 -24.25 0.22
N ALA A 192 12.33 -23.46 0.39
CA ALA A 192 12.37 -22.38 1.38
C ALA A 192 12.27 -22.91 2.81
N THR A 193 13.17 -22.46 3.68
CA THR A 193 13.17 -22.85 5.10
C THR A 193 13.11 -21.65 6.04
N TRP A 194 13.74 -20.54 5.65
CA TRP A 194 14.04 -19.40 6.53
C TRP A 194 14.77 -19.81 7.83
N LYS A 195 15.53 -20.91 7.81
CA LYS A 195 16.20 -21.47 8.98
C LYS A 195 17.25 -20.57 9.65
N THR A 196 17.62 -19.46 9.02
CA THR A 196 18.52 -18.45 9.59
C THR A 196 17.77 -17.28 10.24
N SER A 197 16.46 -17.40 10.43
CA SER A 197 15.69 -16.50 11.31
C SER A 197 16.15 -16.69 12.75
N LEU A 198 16.29 -15.57 13.49
CA LEU A 198 16.82 -15.60 14.85
C LEU A 198 15.75 -15.99 15.86
N HIS A 199 14.51 -15.53 15.65
CA HIS A 199 13.41 -15.72 16.58
C HIS A 199 13.72 -15.13 17.97
N MET A 200 14.42 -13.99 17.99
CA MET A 200 14.89 -13.35 19.22
C MET A 200 13.70 -12.89 20.07
N CYS A 201 13.66 -13.32 21.33
CA CYS A 201 12.66 -12.91 22.30
C CYS A 201 13.28 -12.94 23.70
N ASP A 202 13.02 -11.92 24.52
CA ASP A 202 13.63 -11.73 25.84
C ASP A 202 15.17 -11.87 25.84
N GLY A 203 15.81 -11.36 24.79
CA GLY A 203 17.28 -11.31 24.66
C GLY A 203 17.95 -12.64 24.28
N ARG A 204 17.19 -13.69 23.94
CA ARG A 204 17.75 -14.97 23.47
C ARG A 204 17.00 -15.57 22.28
N THR A 205 17.65 -16.50 21.58
CA THR A 205 17.02 -17.35 20.57
C THR A 205 16.38 -18.58 21.22
N PRO A 206 15.32 -19.17 20.63
CA PRO A 206 14.71 -20.39 21.14
C PRO A 206 15.64 -21.59 21.00
N THR A 207 15.51 -22.57 21.90
CA THR A 207 16.21 -23.85 21.77
C THR A 207 15.50 -24.77 20.76
N PRO A 208 16.17 -25.84 20.26
CA PRO A 208 15.53 -26.83 19.41
C PRO A 208 14.33 -27.54 20.07
N GLU A 209 14.28 -27.61 21.39
CA GLU A 209 13.14 -28.17 22.14
C GLU A 209 11.95 -27.18 22.17
N GLU A 210 12.22 -25.87 22.24
CA GLU A 210 11.18 -24.83 22.19
C GLU A 210 10.64 -24.63 20.77
N LEU A 211 11.48 -24.84 19.75
CA LEU A 211 11.11 -24.71 18.34
C LEU A 211 11.69 -25.86 17.50
N PRO A 212 11.06 -27.05 17.54
CA PRO A 212 11.51 -28.20 16.75
C PRO A 212 11.31 -27.99 15.25
N PRO A 213 12.21 -28.48 14.39
CA PRO A 213 12.02 -28.44 12.94
C PRO A 213 10.97 -29.46 12.48
N CYS A 214 10.26 -29.16 11.40
CA CYS A 214 9.31 -30.09 10.75
C CYS A 214 9.97 -31.04 9.73
N TYR A 215 11.29 -30.94 9.53
CA TYR A 215 12.01 -31.69 8.51
C TYR A 215 13.38 -32.09 9.02
N GLU A 216 13.89 -33.17 8.45
CA GLU A 216 15.26 -33.62 8.66
C GLU A 216 16.17 -33.14 7.53
N GLY A 217 17.46 -32.94 7.83
CA GLY A 217 18.44 -32.54 6.82
C GLY A 217 18.40 -31.04 6.48
N SER A 218 18.50 -30.72 5.18
CA SER A 218 18.84 -29.36 4.74
C SER A 218 17.65 -28.43 4.51
N ASP A 219 16.52 -28.99 4.06
CA ASP A 219 15.25 -28.32 3.79
C ASP A 219 14.06 -29.30 3.78
N TRP A 220 12.86 -28.77 3.53
CA TRP A 220 11.63 -29.56 3.43
C TRP A 220 11.11 -29.61 1.98
N SER A 221 12.03 -29.70 1.02
CA SER A 221 11.68 -29.79 -0.40
C SER A 221 10.85 -31.04 -0.71
N GLY A 222 9.92 -30.91 -1.66
CA GLY A 222 9.02 -32.00 -2.04
C GLY A 222 7.88 -32.31 -1.06
N CYS A 223 7.78 -31.64 0.10
CA CYS A 223 6.73 -31.93 1.08
C CYS A 223 5.31 -31.80 0.47
N THR A 224 4.47 -32.77 0.77
CA THR A 224 3.05 -32.74 0.41
C THR A 224 2.29 -31.74 1.28
N LEU A 225 1.11 -31.30 0.85
CA LEU A 225 0.27 -30.41 1.67
C LEU A 225 -0.12 -31.11 2.98
N GLN A 226 -0.42 -32.40 2.94
CA GLN A 226 -0.75 -33.19 4.13
C GLN A 226 0.39 -33.19 5.15
N GLN A 227 1.61 -33.54 4.74
CA GLN A 227 2.79 -33.48 5.62
C GLN A 227 3.03 -32.08 6.18
N PHE A 228 2.77 -31.04 5.37
CA PHE A 228 2.89 -29.66 5.80
C PHE A 228 1.89 -29.29 6.90
N MET A 229 0.64 -29.76 6.78
CA MET A 229 -0.42 -29.56 7.77
C MET A 229 -0.22 -30.40 9.05
N ASP A 230 0.35 -31.60 8.92
CA ASP A 230 0.47 -32.55 10.02
C ASP A 230 1.58 -32.23 11.01
N CYS A 231 2.55 -31.37 10.64
CA CYS A 231 3.59 -30.95 11.58
C CYS A 231 3.03 -29.96 12.62
N PRO A 232 3.00 -30.31 13.92
CA PRO A 232 2.46 -29.42 14.96
C PRO A 232 3.32 -28.18 15.20
N TYR A 233 4.62 -28.25 14.90
CA TYR A 233 5.59 -27.16 15.08
C TYR A 233 5.72 -26.27 13.84
N ASN A 234 4.86 -26.43 12.83
CA ASN A 234 4.97 -25.67 11.60
C ASN A 234 4.74 -24.17 11.84
N LEU A 235 5.80 -23.36 11.68
CA LEU A 235 5.76 -21.90 11.82
C LEU A 235 4.84 -21.20 10.80
N ALA A 236 4.32 -21.91 9.80
CA ALA A 236 3.25 -21.40 8.96
C ALA A 236 1.94 -21.22 9.72
N ASN A 237 1.66 -22.04 10.74
CA ASN A 237 0.44 -21.95 11.54
C ASN A 237 0.42 -20.61 12.30
N ASN A 238 -0.67 -19.85 12.14
CA ASN A 238 -0.88 -18.55 12.80
C ASN A 238 0.31 -17.57 12.67
N ARG A 239 0.97 -17.59 11.50
CA ARG A 239 2.19 -16.80 11.26
C ARG A 239 1.94 -15.31 11.43
N GLN A 240 0.84 -14.77 10.92
CA GLN A 240 0.61 -13.31 10.97
C GLN A 240 0.40 -12.84 12.40
N VAL A 241 -0.37 -13.58 13.20
CA VAL A 241 -0.56 -13.30 14.63
C VAL A 241 0.76 -13.41 15.37
N ARG A 242 1.49 -14.52 15.22
CA ARG A 242 2.77 -14.70 15.91
C ARG A 242 3.76 -13.59 15.58
N MET A 243 3.85 -13.18 14.31
CA MET A 243 4.81 -12.17 13.89
C MET A 243 4.40 -10.72 14.20
N LEU A 244 3.15 -10.48 14.61
CA LEU A 244 2.66 -9.15 14.98
C LEU A 244 2.46 -8.98 16.47
N ALA A 245 2.30 -10.08 17.21
CA ALA A 245 2.18 -10.06 18.64
C ALA A 245 3.52 -9.77 19.32
N ASP A 246 3.41 -9.24 20.54
CA ASP A 246 4.49 -9.28 21.51
C ASP A 246 4.58 -10.69 22.12
N LEU A 247 5.60 -11.44 21.74
CA LEU A 247 5.81 -12.81 22.21
C LEU A 247 6.27 -12.87 23.68
N SER A 248 6.83 -11.79 24.24
CA SER A 248 7.24 -11.74 25.65
C SER A 248 6.04 -11.93 26.60
N LEU A 249 4.85 -11.47 26.19
CA LEU A 249 3.59 -11.60 26.94
C LEU A 249 3.17 -13.04 27.22
N VAL A 250 3.73 -14.00 26.49
CA VAL A 250 3.37 -15.42 26.57
C VAL A 250 4.59 -16.31 26.85
N GLY A 251 5.67 -15.75 27.40
CA GLY A 251 6.89 -16.51 27.68
C GLY A 251 7.62 -16.95 26.40
N CYS A 252 7.60 -16.11 25.36
CA CYS A 252 8.25 -16.35 24.08
C CYS A 252 7.80 -17.67 23.43
N TYR A 253 8.76 -18.54 23.09
CA TYR A 253 8.53 -19.83 22.44
C TYR A 253 8.32 -20.98 23.44
N ASN A 254 8.40 -20.72 24.75
CA ASN A 254 8.13 -21.74 25.76
C ASN A 254 6.61 -21.89 25.95
N LEU A 255 6.06 -22.95 25.33
CA LEU A 255 4.63 -23.25 25.32
C LEU A 255 4.07 -23.66 26.70
N SER A 256 4.93 -24.04 27.66
CA SER A 256 4.50 -24.49 29.00
C SER A 256 4.22 -23.34 29.97
N THR A 257 4.64 -22.11 29.64
CA THR A 257 4.53 -20.95 30.55
C THR A 257 3.09 -20.47 30.74
N VAL A 258 2.27 -20.53 29.69
CA VAL A 258 0.90 -20.02 29.67
C VAL A 258 -0.01 -21.05 29.03
N PRO A 259 -1.16 -21.40 29.65
CA PRO A 259 -2.11 -22.34 29.06
C PRO A 259 -2.55 -21.92 27.65
N GLU A 260 -2.64 -22.86 26.72
CA GLU A 260 -2.84 -22.63 25.28
C GLU A 260 -4.00 -21.67 24.96
N LYS A 261 -5.15 -21.84 25.62
CA LYS A 261 -6.32 -20.98 25.44
C LYS A 261 -6.01 -19.53 25.83
N ARG A 262 -5.30 -19.31 26.93
CA ARG A 262 -4.91 -17.98 27.40
C ARG A 262 -3.82 -17.39 26.51
N ARG A 263 -2.84 -18.20 26.12
CA ARG A 263 -1.77 -17.83 25.18
C ARG A 263 -2.36 -17.33 23.87
N SER A 264 -3.30 -18.07 23.29
CA SER A 264 -3.99 -17.72 22.04
C SER A 264 -4.72 -16.39 22.12
N GLN A 265 -5.43 -16.13 23.24
CA GLN A 265 -6.10 -14.85 23.47
C GLN A 265 -5.10 -13.69 23.58
N LEU A 266 -4.02 -13.85 24.36
CA LEU A 266 -3.01 -12.81 24.53
C LEU A 266 -2.32 -12.48 23.20
N LEU A 267 -1.96 -13.50 22.42
CA LEU A 267 -1.35 -13.31 21.10
C LEU A 267 -2.29 -12.58 20.14
N LEU A 268 -3.56 -12.99 20.05
CA LEU A 268 -4.52 -12.36 19.15
C LEU A 268 -4.77 -10.89 19.51
N GLU A 269 -4.98 -10.60 20.79
CA GLU A 269 -5.23 -9.22 21.24
C GLU A 269 -3.99 -8.33 21.10
N SER A 270 -2.80 -8.88 21.36
CA SER A 270 -1.53 -8.19 21.10
C SER A 270 -1.34 -7.88 19.62
N ALA A 271 -1.54 -8.86 18.73
CA ALA A 271 -1.43 -8.68 17.28
C ALA A 271 -2.43 -7.64 16.75
N LYS A 272 -3.70 -7.68 17.19
CA LYS A 272 -4.72 -6.68 16.82
C LYS A 272 -4.32 -5.29 17.27
N LYS A 273 -3.87 -5.15 18.52
CA LYS A 273 -3.42 -3.87 19.07
C LYS A 273 -2.24 -3.33 18.26
N ASN A 274 -1.20 -4.12 18.09
CA ASN A 274 0.02 -3.71 17.38
C ASN A 274 -0.28 -3.33 15.93
N LEU A 275 -1.07 -4.13 15.20
CA LEU A 275 -1.49 -3.82 13.83
C LEU A 275 -2.32 -2.54 13.74
N ARG A 276 -3.26 -2.33 14.66
CA ARG A 276 -4.08 -1.11 14.70
C ARG A 276 -3.22 0.11 14.96
N ASP A 277 -2.26 0.01 15.87
CA ASP A 277 -1.39 1.11 16.30
C ASP A 277 -0.28 1.41 15.29
N MET A 278 0.01 0.50 14.34
CA MET A 278 0.92 0.78 13.22
C MET A 278 0.49 2.02 12.42
N ALA A 279 1.50 2.69 11.85
CA ALA A 279 1.32 3.82 10.97
C ALA A 279 0.43 3.47 9.78
N PHE A 280 0.71 2.33 9.15
CA PHE A 280 -0.02 1.85 7.98
C PHE A 280 0.09 0.33 7.86
N TYR A 281 -0.93 -0.31 7.31
CA TYR A 281 -0.79 -1.66 6.76
C TYR A 281 -1.65 -1.81 5.51
N GLY A 282 -1.23 -2.72 4.65
CA GLY A 282 -1.95 -3.07 3.43
C GLY A 282 -2.43 -4.51 3.40
N LEU A 283 -3.30 -4.79 2.43
CA LEU A 283 -3.84 -6.13 2.16
C LEU A 283 -3.50 -6.54 0.73
N THR A 284 -3.03 -7.77 0.57
CA THR A 284 -2.52 -8.29 -0.71
C THR A 284 -3.59 -8.27 -1.83
N GLU A 285 -4.84 -8.44 -1.45
CA GLU A 285 -6.05 -8.54 -2.26
C GLU A 285 -6.54 -7.17 -2.74
N PHE A 286 -6.02 -6.08 -2.16
CA PHE A 286 -6.48 -4.72 -2.43
C PHE A 286 -5.31 -3.79 -2.76
N GLN A 287 -4.55 -4.11 -3.82
CA GLN A 287 -3.32 -3.38 -4.18
C GLN A 287 -3.53 -1.88 -4.40
N ARG A 288 -4.60 -1.48 -5.12
CA ARG A 288 -4.91 -0.07 -5.39
C ARG A 288 -5.34 0.69 -4.13
N LYS A 289 -6.14 0.06 -3.25
CA LYS A 289 -6.53 0.66 -1.95
C LYS A 289 -5.34 0.77 -1.00
N THR A 290 -4.46 -0.22 -1.02
CA THR A 290 -3.18 -0.25 -0.29
C THR A 290 -2.30 0.92 -0.73
N GLN A 291 -2.16 1.13 -2.04
CA GLN A 291 -1.46 2.30 -2.57
C GLN A 291 -2.08 3.61 -2.06
N TYR A 292 -3.40 3.76 -2.23
CA TYR A 292 -4.12 4.98 -1.83
C TYR A 292 -3.89 5.33 -0.36
N LEU A 293 -4.11 4.37 0.54
CA LEU A 293 -3.95 4.59 1.97
C LEU A 293 -2.49 4.90 2.34
N PHE A 294 -1.49 4.22 1.75
CA PHE A 294 -0.09 4.55 1.99
C PHE A 294 0.23 5.99 1.58
N GLU A 295 -0.20 6.40 0.38
CA GLU A 295 0.05 7.75 -0.12
C GLU A 295 -0.56 8.82 0.79
N ARG A 296 -1.79 8.58 1.27
CA ARG A 296 -2.50 9.51 2.15
C ARG A 296 -1.99 9.51 3.58
N THR A 297 -1.43 8.40 4.06
CA THR A 297 -0.88 8.32 5.41
C THR A 297 0.44 9.06 5.53
N PHE A 298 1.34 8.95 4.54
CA PHE A 298 2.68 9.54 4.60
C PHE A 298 2.85 10.79 3.73
N HIS A 299 1.80 11.26 3.05
CA HIS A 299 1.86 12.33 2.03
C HIS A 299 2.90 12.07 0.94
N LEU A 300 3.11 10.79 0.61
CA LEU A 300 3.99 10.35 -0.47
C LEU A 300 3.17 9.95 -1.69
N LYS A 301 3.82 9.88 -2.85
CA LYS A 301 3.18 9.46 -4.11
C LYS A 301 3.97 8.35 -4.76
N PHE A 302 3.28 7.35 -5.29
CA PHE A 302 3.95 6.38 -6.16
C PHE A 302 3.98 6.89 -7.60
N ILE A 303 5.05 6.56 -8.32
CA ILE A 303 5.27 6.94 -9.73
C ILE A 303 4.35 6.12 -10.63
N ARG A 304 4.29 4.81 -10.40
CA ARG A 304 3.44 3.86 -11.14
C ARG A 304 2.33 3.29 -10.26
N PRO A 305 1.13 3.05 -10.83
CA PRO A 305 0.04 2.41 -10.10
C PRO A 305 0.40 0.98 -9.71
N PHE A 306 -0.06 0.54 -8.53
CA PHE A 306 0.04 -0.85 -8.12
C PHE A 306 -0.91 -1.71 -8.97
N MET A 307 -0.44 -2.90 -9.35
CA MET A 307 -1.19 -3.83 -10.18
C MET A 307 -1.68 -5.02 -9.35
N GLN A 308 -2.94 -5.40 -9.55
CA GLN A 308 -3.53 -6.57 -8.90
C GLN A 308 -3.22 -7.84 -9.72
N TYR A 309 -2.58 -8.83 -9.10
CA TYR A 309 -2.29 -10.12 -9.72
C TYR A 309 -2.97 -11.23 -8.92
N ASN A 310 -4.13 -11.68 -9.39
CA ASN A 310 -4.92 -12.70 -8.70
C ASN A 310 -4.51 -14.14 -9.06
N SER A 311 -3.88 -14.33 -10.22
CA SER A 311 -3.29 -15.61 -10.66
C SER A 311 -2.01 -15.92 -9.87
N THR A 312 -2.18 -16.29 -8.61
CA THR A 312 -1.07 -16.64 -7.71
C THR A 312 -0.90 -18.16 -7.62
N ARG A 313 0.28 -18.62 -7.19
CA ARG A 313 0.53 -20.05 -6.94
C ARG A 313 -0.41 -20.68 -5.90
N ALA A 314 -1.04 -19.86 -5.05
CA ALA A 314 -2.06 -20.33 -4.11
C ALA A 314 -3.44 -20.48 -4.79
N ALA A 315 -3.76 -19.63 -5.77
CA ALA A 315 -5.03 -19.67 -6.49
C ALA A 315 -5.13 -20.81 -7.50
N GLY A 316 -4.00 -21.41 -7.90
CA GLY A 316 -3.95 -22.58 -8.78
C GLY A 316 -3.91 -23.93 -8.06
N VAL A 317 -4.31 -23.98 -6.79
CA VAL A 317 -4.41 -25.24 -6.04
C VAL A 317 -5.88 -25.57 -5.92
N ASP A 318 -6.32 -26.62 -6.61
CA ASP A 318 -7.66 -27.19 -6.43
C ASP A 318 -7.69 -27.93 -5.09
N LEU A 319 -8.57 -27.48 -4.19
CA LEU A 319 -8.72 -28.03 -2.84
C LEU A 319 -10.19 -28.36 -2.60
N ASP A 320 -10.43 -29.49 -1.96
CA ASP A 320 -11.71 -29.85 -1.38
C ASP A 320 -12.02 -28.97 -0.16
N ASN A 321 -13.31 -28.84 0.16
CA ASN A 321 -13.75 -28.01 1.27
C ASN A 321 -13.21 -28.47 2.62
N ASP A 322 -13.02 -29.78 2.82
CA ASP A 322 -12.52 -30.32 4.09
C ASP A 322 -11.06 -29.91 4.32
N THR A 323 -10.23 -29.94 3.26
CA THR A 323 -8.86 -29.41 3.33
C THR A 323 -8.83 -27.91 3.60
N ILE A 324 -9.73 -27.12 3.01
CA ILE A 324 -9.82 -25.68 3.29
C ILE A 324 -10.17 -25.44 4.77
N GLN A 325 -11.20 -26.12 5.28
CA GLN A 325 -11.59 -26.02 6.68
C GLN A 325 -10.44 -26.40 7.61
N ARG A 326 -9.69 -27.46 7.28
CA ARG A 326 -8.52 -27.87 8.07
C ARG A 326 -7.44 -26.79 8.11
N ILE A 327 -7.19 -26.10 7.00
CA ILE A 327 -6.23 -24.98 6.95
C ILE A 327 -6.74 -23.80 7.79
N GLU A 328 -8.04 -23.51 7.74
CA GLU A 328 -8.66 -22.47 8.56
C GLU A 328 -8.51 -22.79 10.06
N GLU A 329 -8.72 -24.04 10.48
CA GLU A 329 -8.52 -24.49 11.86
C GLU A 329 -7.07 -24.33 12.33
N LEU A 330 -6.09 -24.74 11.51
CA LEU A 330 -4.65 -24.55 11.79
C LEU A 330 -4.24 -23.08 11.89
N ASN A 331 -5.05 -22.18 11.28
CA ASN A 331 -4.81 -20.75 11.22
C ASN A 331 -5.94 -19.95 11.90
N ASP A 332 -6.64 -20.51 12.89
CA ASP A 332 -7.82 -19.88 13.51
C ASP A 332 -7.53 -18.46 14.07
N LEU A 333 -6.36 -18.24 14.65
CA LEU A 333 -5.97 -16.91 15.13
C LEU A 333 -5.72 -15.96 13.96
N ASP A 334 -5.05 -16.42 12.91
CA ASP A 334 -4.82 -15.64 11.68
C ASP A 334 -6.16 -15.31 10.99
N MET A 335 -7.14 -16.22 11.00
CA MET A 335 -8.49 -15.99 10.48
C MET A 335 -9.18 -14.85 11.25
N LYS A 336 -9.15 -14.89 12.59
CA LYS A 336 -9.70 -13.84 13.46
C LYS A 336 -8.98 -12.51 13.29
N LEU A 337 -7.66 -12.52 13.17
CA LEU A 337 -6.86 -11.32 12.94
C LEU A 337 -7.17 -10.72 11.56
N TYR A 338 -7.26 -11.55 10.53
CA TYR A 338 -7.50 -11.08 9.17
C TYR A 338 -8.91 -10.54 8.99
N ASP A 339 -9.93 -11.14 9.62
CA ASP A 339 -11.30 -10.58 9.61
C ASP A 339 -11.33 -9.18 10.24
N TYR A 340 -10.70 -9.02 11.41
CA TYR A 340 -10.53 -7.74 12.08
C TYR A 340 -9.77 -6.72 11.23
N ALA A 341 -8.64 -7.13 10.64
CA ALA A 341 -7.79 -6.27 9.82
C ALA A 341 -8.49 -5.85 8.52
N LYS A 342 -9.23 -6.76 7.89
CA LYS A 342 -9.99 -6.46 6.68
C LYS A 342 -11.06 -5.41 6.96
N ASP A 343 -11.78 -5.56 8.07
CA ASP A 343 -12.80 -4.59 8.48
C ASP A 343 -12.17 -3.21 8.76
N LEU A 344 -11.13 -3.14 9.60
CA LEU A 344 -10.42 -1.90 9.89
C LEU A 344 -9.86 -1.24 8.62
N PHE A 345 -9.29 -2.01 7.70
CA PHE A 345 -8.73 -1.51 6.45
C PHE A 345 -9.81 -0.89 5.54
N GLN A 346 -10.96 -1.56 5.37
CA GLN A 346 -12.05 -1.00 4.56
C GLN A 346 -12.64 0.26 5.21
N GLN A 347 -12.79 0.29 6.53
CA GLN A 347 -13.26 1.48 7.24
C GLN A 347 -12.26 2.64 7.12
N ARG A 348 -10.94 2.39 7.24
CA ARG A 348 -9.89 3.40 6.98
C ARG A 348 -9.98 3.95 5.56
N TYR A 349 -10.15 3.07 4.58
CA TYR A 349 -10.30 3.45 3.17
C TYR A 349 -11.53 4.34 2.96
N GLN A 350 -12.69 3.90 3.43
CA GLN A 350 -13.95 4.65 3.34
C GLN A 350 -13.86 6.02 4.03
N TYR A 351 -13.31 6.05 5.24
CA TYR A 351 -13.17 7.27 6.02
C TYR A 351 -12.26 8.29 5.30
N LYS A 352 -11.06 7.88 4.88
CA LYS A 352 -10.14 8.78 4.19
C LYS A 352 -10.69 9.23 2.83
N HIS A 353 -11.32 8.34 2.08
CA HIS A 353 -11.96 8.67 0.82
C HIS A 353 -13.11 9.68 1.00
N MET A 354 -13.88 9.59 2.09
CA MET A 354 -14.92 10.58 2.42
C MET A 354 -14.30 11.95 2.72
N LEU A 355 -13.24 11.99 3.52
CA LEU A 355 -12.54 13.23 3.86
C LEU A 355 -11.98 13.92 2.61
N ASP A 356 -11.27 13.17 1.76
CA ASP A 356 -10.70 13.72 0.51
C ASP A 356 -11.79 14.27 -0.41
N ARG A 357 -12.94 13.56 -0.55
CA ARG A 357 -14.10 14.07 -1.32
C ARG A 357 -14.64 15.36 -0.73
N ARG A 358 -14.72 15.46 0.60
CA ARG A 358 -15.24 16.66 1.29
C ARG A 358 -14.31 17.84 1.08
N GLU A 359 -13.01 17.64 1.25
CA GLU A 359 -11.98 18.65 1.01
C GLU A 359 -12.05 19.20 -0.42
N GLN A 360 -12.16 18.32 -1.42
CA GLN A 360 -12.29 18.74 -2.82
C GLN A 360 -13.56 19.55 -3.10
N ARG A 361 -14.70 19.17 -2.49
CA ARG A 361 -15.95 19.95 -2.62
C ARG A 361 -15.81 21.33 -2.02
N LEU A 362 -15.13 21.47 -0.89
CA LEU A 362 -14.86 22.76 -0.25
C LEU A 362 -13.96 23.64 -1.14
N LEU A 363 -12.89 23.06 -1.69
CA LEU A 363 -12.00 23.76 -2.63
C LEU A 363 -12.74 24.23 -3.89
N ARG A 364 -13.67 23.43 -4.43
CA ARG A 364 -14.52 23.85 -5.56
C ARG A 364 -15.50 24.94 -5.19
N GLY A 365 -16.15 24.83 -4.02
CA GLY A 365 -17.05 25.85 -3.50
C GLY A 365 -16.34 27.20 -3.39
N GLN A 366 -15.14 27.22 -2.78
CA GLN A 366 -14.32 28.43 -2.68
C GLN A 366 -13.87 28.96 -4.05
N ALA A 367 -13.47 28.09 -4.99
CA ALA A 367 -13.12 28.51 -6.35
C ALA A 367 -14.30 29.16 -7.10
N SER A 368 -15.54 28.71 -6.85
CA SER A 368 -16.75 29.32 -7.43
C SER A 368 -17.07 30.71 -6.87
N PHE A 369 -16.60 31.04 -5.66
CA PHE A 369 -16.74 32.38 -5.06
C PHE A 369 -15.64 33.36 -5.46
N HIS A 370 -14.55 32.88 -6.08
CA HIS A 370 -13.38 33.69 -6.45
C HIS A 370 -13.18 33.84 -7.97
N SER A 371 -14.23 33.64 -8.78
CA SER A 371 -14.23 34.17 -10.14
C SER A 371 -14.17 35.70 -10.06
N PRO A 372 -13.14 36.38 -10.61
CA PRO A 372 -13.17 37.82 -10.69
C PRO A 372 -14.37 38.19 -11.56
N PHE A 373 -15.21 39.10 -11.06
CA PHE A 373 -16.10 39.85 -11.92
C PHE A 373 -15.25 40.43 -13.05
N ARG A 374 -15.47 39.93 -14.27
CA ARG A 374 -15.01 40.60 -15.48
C ARG A 374 -15.81 41.91 -15.53
N GLU A 375 -15.16 43.02 -15.18
CA GLU A 375 -15.63 44.35 -15.54
C GLU A 375 -15.53 44.49 -17.06
N ASP A 376 -16.52 43.97 -17.78
CA ASP A 376 -16.86 44.46 -19.10
C ASP A 376 -17.88 45.57 -18.90
N GLY A 377 -17.41 46.81 -19.02
CA GLY A 377 -18.24 48.00 -18.91
C GLY A 377 -19.28 48.05 -20.03
N ALA A 378 -20.55 48.03 -19.65
CA ALA A 378 -21.66 48.69 -20.35
C ALA A 378 -22.84 48.80 -19.38
N GLY A 379 -23.37 50.00 -19.22
CA GLY A 379 -24.31 50.35 -18.15
C GLY A 379 -25.68 49.67 -18.23
N GLY A 380 -26.34 49.65 -17.07
CA GLY A 380 -27.74 49.25 -16.90
C GLY A 380 -28.04 48.96 -15.44
N GLU A 381 -28.83 49.82 -14.81
CA GLU A 381 -29.33 49.68 -13.44
C GLU A 381 -29.93 48.29 -13.19
N GLY A 382 -29.46 47.62 -12.14
CA GLY A 382 -29.99 46.35 -11.67
C GLY A 382 -29.51 46.07 -10.25
N THR A 383 -30.37 46.35 -9.28
CA THR A 383 -30.14 46.16 -7.85
C THR A 383 -29.81 44.70 -7.50
N ALA A 384 -28.59 44.46 -7.05
CA ALA A 384 -28.21 43.18 -6.44
C ALA A 384 -28.88 43.07 -5.06
N ARG A 385 -29.94 42.24 -4.96
CA ARG A 385 -30.51 41.86 -3.67
C ARG A 385 -29.59 40.83 -3.00
N LEU A 386 -29.00 41.20 -1.88
CA LEU A 386 -28.40 40.28 -0.91
C LEU A 386 -29.49 39.29 -0.44
N PRO A 387 -29.19 37.99 -0.23
CA PRO A 387 -30.14 37.05 0.35
C PRO A 387 -30.47 37.49 1.78
N THR A 388 -31.75 37.61 2.10
CA THR A 388 -32.23 37.99 3.43
C THR A 388 -31.94 36.91 4.46
N GLU A 389 -31.71 37.34 5.72
CA GLU A 389 -31.43 36.50 6.91
C GLU A 389 -32.38 35.30 7.09
N ASP A 390 -33.61 35.38 6.56
CA ASP A 390 -34.59 34.29 6.64
C ASP A 390 -34.16 33.00 5.91
N TYR A 391 -33.34 33.10 4.84
CA TYR A 391 -32.84 31.90 4.15
C TYR A 391 -31.76 31.15 4.96
N MET A 392 -31.03 31.86 5.82
CA MET A 392 -29.99 31.26 6.68
C MET A 392 -30.60 30.55 7.90
N ASN A 393 -31.75 31.01 8.39
CA ASN A 393 -32.44 30.38 9.54
C ASN A 393 -33.09 29.02 9.21
N HIS A 394 -33.41 28.75 7.95
CA HIS A 394 -33.94 27.43 7.56
C HIS A 394 -32.89 26.32 7.50
N ILE A 395 -31.59 26.66 7.45
CA ILE A 395 -30.50 25.66 7.40
C ILE A 395 -30.07 25.23 8.81
N ILE A 396 -30.30 26.06 9.83
CA ILE A 396 -29.79 25.82 11.19
C ILE A 396 -30.73 24.95 12.05
N ASN A 397 -32.05 24.96 11.80
CA ASN A 397 -33.03 24.23 12.62
C ASN A 397 -33.55 22.94 11.99
N GLY A 398 -32.80 22.34 11.08
CA GLY A 398 -33.22 21.18 10.29
C GLY A 398 -32.28 19.98 10.34
N TRP A 399 -31.63 19.71 11.49
CA TRP A 399 -31.00 18.42 11.83
C TRP A 399 -31.05 18.17 13.33
#